data_AF-A0A924BXB2-F1
#
_entry.id   AF-A0A924BXB2-F1
#
_cell.length_a   1.000
_cell.length_b   1.000
_cell.length_c   1.000
_cell.angle_alpha   90.00
_cell.angle_beta   90.00
_cell.angle_gamma   90.00
#
_symmetry.space_group_name_H-M   'P 1'
#
loop_
_entity.id
_entity.type
_entity.pdbx_description
1 polymer ?
#
loop_
_entity_poly.entity_id
_entity_poly.type
_entity_poly.pdbx_seq_one_letter_code
_entity_poly.pdbx_strand_id
1 'polypeptide(L)'
;MKYPIIFSMLFASSLLTVQVKAQNNPQQPQPAPEYPAQKNAESENQQTEQQAADNKQPLTLEQKAQRQTDHLQKKLGLTEEQKIKVYDLNYSRITKTKVLRDKNKTTADKQAAKAEHQKIKTNFDAGLKDVLTDDQEKTWAQLKADAKIKRDARHQQKGNKSKQPVNEDPDNLDID
;
A
#
# COMPACT_ATOMS: atom_id res chain seq x y z
N MET A 1 42.12 -31.57 -33.55
CA MET A 1 42.16 -30.77 -34.81
C MET A 1 40.77 -30.87 -35.42
N LYS A 2 40.01 -29.86 -35.82
CA LYS A 2 40.16 -28.40 -36.03
C LYS A 2 38.73 -27.79 -35.97
N TYR A 3 38.66 -26.51 -35.62
CA TYR A 3 37.45 -25.67 -35.44
C TYR A 3 36.78 -25.22 -36.77
N PRO A 4 35.56 -24.61 -36.73
CA PRO A 4 34.52 -24.66 -37.78
C PRO A 4 34.49 -23.44 -38.74
N ILE A 5 33.74 -23.57 -39.84
CA ILE A 5 33.51 -22.50 -40.83
C ILE A 5 32.16 -21.80 -40.57
N ILE A 6 32.23 -20.47 -40.64
CA ILE A 6 31.25 -19.46 -40.28
C ILE A 6 30.38 -19.12 -41.51
N PHE A 7 29.05 -19.04 -41.36
CA PHE A 7 28.16 -18.44 -42.36
C PHE A 7 27.77 -17.03 -41.88
N SER A 8 28.38 -16.02 -42.50
CA SER A 8 28.10 -14.60 -42.32
C SER A 8 26.84 -14.22 -43.11
N MET A 9 25.77 -13.82 -42.43
CA MET A 9 24.68 -13.06 -43.04
C MET A 9 24.79 -11.59 -42.65
N LEU A 10 25.24 -10.80 -43.61
CA LEU A 10 25.21 -9.34 -43.63
C LEU A 10 23.75 -8.86 -43.68
N PHE A 11 23.25 -8.29 -42.58
CA PHE A 11 22.11 -7.38 -42.64
C PHE A 11 22.65 -5.94 -42.71
N ALA A 12 22.50 -5.33 -43.88
CA ALA A 12 22.80 -3.93 -44.10
C ALA A 12 21.76 -3.07 -43.36
N SER A 13 22.16 -2.45 -42.25
CA SER A 13 21.41 -1.36 -41.60
C SER A 13 21.52 -0.09 -42.43
N SER A 14 20.43 0.28 -43.11
CA SER A 14 20.28 1.61 -43.69
C SER A 14 19.94 2.60 -42.57
N LEU A 15 20.86 3.52 -42.26
CA LEU A 15 20.59 4.67 -41.40
C LEU A 15 19.67 5.65 -42.15
N LEU A 16 18.47 5.89 -41.60
CA LEU A 16 17.67 7.06 -41.95
C LEU A 16 18.03 8.19 -40.98
N THR A 17 18.61 9.26 -41.52
CA THR A 17 18.98 10.46 -40.78
C THR A 17 17.72 11.28 -40.47
N VAL A 18 17.31 11.32 -39.21
CA VAL A 18 16.32 12.31 -38.73
C VAL A 18 17.08 13.55 -38.28
N GLN A 19 16.76 14.65 -38.93
CA GLN A 19 17.30 15.98 -38.74
C GLN A 19 16.87 16.56 -37.39
N VAL A 20 17.82 16.73 -36.47
CA VAL A 20 17.65 17.52 -35.24
C VAL A 20 17.73 18.99 -35.61
N LYS A 21 16.61 19.69 -35.64
CA LYS A 21 16.61 21.15 -35.46
C LYS A 21 16.76 21.41 -33.97
N ALA A 22 17.90 21.96 -33.60
CA ALA A 22 18.14 22.57 -32.30
C ALA A 22 17.11 23.69 -32.08
N GLN A 23 16.14 23.45 -31.21
CA GLN A 23 15.48 24.50 -30.46
C GLN A 23 16.12 24.45 -29.07
N ASN A 24 17.01 25.40 -28.81
CA ASN A 24 17.65 25.61 -27.52
C ASN A 24 16.59 25.63 -26.42
N ASN A 25 16.49 24.55 -25.67
CA ASN A 25 15.98 24.54 -24.31
C ASN A 25 16.87 23.55 -23.55
N PRO A 26 17.70 23.99 -22.59
CA PRO A 26 18.47 23.06 -21.79
C PRO A 26 17.48 22.12 -21.12
N GLN A 27 17.56 20.82 -21.41
CA GLN A 27 16.81 19.81 -20.67
C GLN A 27 17.22 19.96 -19.21
N GLN A 28 16.33 20.58 -18.42
CA GLN A 28 16.43 20.56 -16.98
C GLN A 28 16.58 19.10 -16.55
N PRO A 29 17.50 18.78 -15.62
CA PRO A 29 17.42 17.51 -14.92
C PRO A 29 15.99 17.40 -14.37
N GLN A 30 15.31 16.29 -14.68
CA GLN A 30 14.00 16.00 -14.10
C GLN A 30 14.12 16.23 -12.59
N PRO A 31 13.32 17.12 -11.99
CA PRO A 31 13.38 17.29 -10.54
C PRO A 31 13.08 15.92 -9.95
N ALA A 32 13.95 15.45 -9.05
CA ALA A 32 13.63 14.33 -8.18
C ALA A 32 12.20 14.54 -7.65
N PRO A 33 11.36 13.49 -7.54
CA PRO A 33 10.04 13.68 -6.96
C PRO A 33 10.25 14.39 -5.62
N GLU A 34 9.77 15.63 -5.54
CA GLU A 34 9.81 16.39 -4.29
C GLU A 34 9.01 15.55 -3.30
N TYR A 35 9.72 14.83 -2.43
CA TYR A 35 9.15 14.39 -1.17
C TYR A 35 8.54 15.64 -0.57
N PRO A 36 7.24 15.66 -0.24
CA PRO A 36 6.66 16.82 0.43
C PRO A 36 7.54 17.08 1.65
N ALA A 37 8.22 18.23 1.63
CA ALA A 37 9.34 18.53 2.50
C ALA A 37 9.02 18.14 3.95
N GLN A 38 9.92 17.35 4.55
CA GLN A 38 9.87 17.02 5.97
C GLN A 38 9.94 18.34 6.76
N LYS A 39 8.79 18.81 7.21
CA LYS A 39 8.72 19.77 8.30
C LYS A 39 9.14 19.01 9.55
N ASN A 40 10.39 19.19 9.94
CA ASN A 40 10.85 18.86 11.28
C ASN A 40 10.00 19.67 12.25
N ALA A 41 9.05 19.01 12.90
CA ALA A 41 8.39 19.53 14.09
C ALA A 41 8.83 18.61 15.22
N GLU A 42 9.91 19.03 15.88
CA GLU A 42 10.14 18.68 17.27
C GLU A 42 8.90 19.02 18.10
N SER A 43 8.74 18.20 19.13
CA SER A 43 7.71 18.26 20.16
C SER A 43 7.28 19.67 20.53
N GLU A 44 5.98 19.96 20.42
CA GLU A 44 5.20 20.60 21.48
C GLU A 44 3.71 20.67 21.13
N ASN A 45 2.91 20.62 22.20
CA ASN A 45 1.48 20.88 22.30
C ASN A 45 0.50 19.70 22.19
N GLN A 46 0.40 18.99 23.32
CA GLN A 46 -0.76 18.22 23.77
C GLN A 46 -1.89 19.17 24.23
N GLN A 47 -2.59 19.91 23.37
CA GLN A 47 -3.82 20.58 23.82
C GLN A 47 -4.71 21.13 22.70
N THR A 48 -5.25 20.30 21.82
CA THR A 48 -6.54 20.61 21.17
C THR A 48 -7.17 19.35 20.57
N GLU A 49 -8.49 19.35 20.43
CA GLU A 49 -9.36 18.32 19.81
C GLU A 49 -10.10 17.35 20.76
N GLN A 50 -10.78 17.90 21.77
CA GLN A 50 -12.02 17.31 22.29
C GLN A 50 -13.29 17.87 21.62
N GLN A 51 -13.20 18.74 20.61
CA GLN A 51 -14.35 19.35 19.95
C GLN A 51 -14.07 19.64 18.46
N ALA A 52 -14.11 18.62 17.60
CA ALA A 52 -14.17 18.76 16.13
C ALA A 52 -14.62 17.43 15.49
N ALA A 53 -15.77 16.92 15.93
CA ALA A 53 -16.38 15.70 15.41
C ALA A 53 -17.45 16.03 14.37
N ASP A 54 -17.10 16.79 13.32
CA ASP A 54 -17.83 16.83 12.04
C ASP A 54 -17.04 17.70 11.05
N ASN A 55 -16.80 17.22 9.82
CA ASN A 55 -16.00 17.82 8.72
C ASN A 55 -14.50 17.49 8.59
N LYS A 56 -14.01 16.32 9.03
CA LYS A 56 -12.70 15.84 8.51
C LYS A 56 -12.91 15.29 7.09
N GLN A 57 -12.56 16.10 6.08
CA GLN A 57 -12.50 15.67 4.68
C GLN A 57 -11.71 14.36 4.56
N PRO A 58 -12.15 13.41 3.70
CA PRO A 58 -11.45 12.14 3.57
C PRO A 58 -10.03 12.38 3.05
N LEU A 59 -9.02 11.80 3.71
CA LEU A 59 -7.62 11.93 3.28
C LEU A 59 -7.47 11.55 1.80
N THR A 60 -6.64 12.32 1.09
CA THR A 60 -6.25 12.02 -0.30
C THR A 60 -5.44 10.71 -0.37
N LEU A 61 -5.18 10.20 -1.58
CA LEU A 61 -4.41 8.96 -1.74
C LEU A 61 -2.94 9.16 -1.37
N GLU A 62 -2.42 10.33 -1.70
CA GLU A 62 -1.06 10.80 -1.40
C GLU A 62 -0.87 10.90 0.11
N GLN A 63 -1.81 11.55 0.82
CA GLN A 63 -1.78 11.65 2.28
C GLN A 63 -1.88 10.28 2.96
N LYS A 64 -2.70 9.36 2.42
CA LYS A 64 -2.78 7.99 2.91
C LYS A 64 -1.48 7.22 2.71
N ALA A 65 -0.85 7.37 1.55
CA ALA A 65 0.42 6.73 1.24
C ALA A 65 1.51 7.25 2.18
N GLN A 66 1.60 8.58 2.34
CA GLN A 66 2.55 9.21 3.26
C GLN A 66 2.38 8.68 4.68
N ARG A 67 1.15 8.69 5.21
CA ARG A 67 0.88 8.19 6.56
C ARG A 67 1.27 6.72 6.75
N GLN A 68 1.09 5.89 5.72
CA GLN A 68 1.49 4.49 5.77
C GLN A 68 3.01 4.33 5.73
N THR A 69 3.70 5.13 4.90
CA THR A 69 5.15 5.18 4.86
C THR A 69 5.73 5.66 6.19
N ASP A 70 5.21 6.73 6.77
CA ASP A 70 5.66 7.24 8.08
C ASP A 70 5.46 6.22 9.20
N HIS A 71 4.38 5.43 9.12
CA HIS A 71 4.16 4.35 10.07
C HIS A 71 5.19 3.23 9.91
N LEU A 72 5.47 2.79 8.68
CA LEU A 72 6.49 1.79 8.41
C LEU A 72 7.89 2.29 8.77
N GLN A 73 8.18 3.57 8.51
CA GLN A 73 9.40 4.23 8.93
C GLN A 73 9.62 4.09 10.43
N LYS A 74 8.62 4.44 11.24
CA LYS A 74 8.70 4.37 12.70
C LYS A 74 8.84 2.93 13.22
N LYS A 75 8.32 1.94 12.49
CA LYS A 75 8.30 0.54 12.93
C LYS A 75 9.51 -0.26 12.47
N LEU A 76 10.06 0.07 11.31
CA LEU A 76 11.15 -0.67 10.68
C LEU A 76 12.46 0.13 10.65
N GLY A 77 12.43 1.43 11.00
CA GLY A 77 13.59 2.31 10.93
C GLY A 77 14.15 2.39 9.51
N LEU A 78 13.31 2.73 8.53
CA LEU A 78 13.76 2.77 7.13
C LEU A 78 14.74 3.94 6.92
N THR A 79 15.63 3.83 5.95
CA THR A 79 16.45 4.97 5.53
C THR A 79 15.62 5.92 4.67
N GLU A 80 16.12 7.14 4.43
CA GLU A 80 15.43 8.08 3.54
C GLU A 80 15.21 7.46 2.15
N GLU A 81 16.23 6.85 1.55
CA GLU A 81 16.12 6.15 0.27
C GLU A 81 15.11 4.99 0.27
N GLN A 82 14.97 4.27 1.38
CA GLN A 82 13.96 3.21 1.51
C GLN A 82 12.55 3.81 1.63
N LYS A 83 12.38 4.93 2.35
CA LYS A 83 11.09 5.63 2.47
C LYS A 83 10.55 6.05 1.11
N ILE A 84 11.44 6.51 0.21
CA ILE A 84 11.12 6.85 -1.18
C ILE A 84 10.40 5.68 -1.86
N LYS A 85 11.07 4.53 -1.92
CA LYS A 85 10.55 3.32 -2.57
C LYS A 85 9.29 2.79 -1.88
N VAL A 86 9.25 2.84 -0.55
CA VAL A 86 8.09 2.40 0.23
C VAL A 86 6.87 3.31 0.02
N TYR A 87 7.07 4.62 -0.17
CA TYR A 87 6.00 5.54 -0.56
C TYR A 87 5.37 5.14 -1.88
N ASP A 88 6.17 4.91 -2.92
CA ASP A 88 5.67 4.51 -4.23
C ASP A 88 4.90 3.19 -4.18
N LEU A 89 5.41 2.22 -3.41
CA LEU A 89 4.73 0.95 -3.16
C LEU A 89 3.37 1.15 -2.45
N ASN A 90 3.33 2.00 -1.41
CA ASN A 90 2.09 2.31 -0.69
C ASN A 90 1.08 3.02 -1.59
N TYR A 91 1.53 4.01 -2.37
CA TYR A 91 0.70 4.76 -3.30
C TYR A 91 0.09 3.82 -4.35
N SER A 92 0.91 2.98 -4.99
CA SER A 92 0.47 1.98 -5.97
C SER A 92 -0.58 1.04 -5.38
N ARG A 93 -0.33 0.52 -4.16
CA ARG A 93 -1.28 -0.35 -3.45
C ARG A 93 -2.61 0.34 -3.16
N ILE A 94 -2.57 1.55 -2.63
CA ILE A 94 -3.76 2.33 -2.26
C ILE A 94 -4.59 2.63 -3.51
N THR A 95 -3.96 3.10 -4.58
CA THR A 95 -4.61 3.42 -5.85
C THR A 95 -5.28 2.18 -6.45
N LYS A 96 -4.57 1.06 -6.56
CA LYS A 96 -5.13 -0.20 -7.07
C LYS A 96 -6.27 -0.71 -6.19
N THR A 97 -6.14 -0.60 -4.87
CA THR A 97 -7.21 -1.00 -3.93
C THR A 97 -8.44 -0.12 -4.07
N LYS A 98 -8.28 1.20 -4.28
CA LYS A 98 -9.40 2.11 -4.53
C LYS A 98 -10.12 1.73 -5.82
N VAL A 99 -9.38 1.53 -6.91
CA VAL A 99 -9.94 1.12 -8.20
C VAL A 99 -10.70 -0.21 -8.06
N LEU A 100 -10.08 -1.20 -7.41
CA LEU A 100 -10.73 -2.49 -7.16
C LEU A 100 -12.01 -2.33 -6.35
N ARG A 101 -11.97 -1.52 -5.29
CA ARG A 101 -13.16 -1.26 -4.46
C ARG A 101 -14.25 -0.59 -5.28
N ASP A 102 -13.92 0.43 -6.07
CA ASP A 102 -14.87 1.17 -6.88
C ASP A 102 -15.50 0.26 -7.96
N LYS A 103 -14.70 -0.58 -8.63
CA LYS A 103 -15.16 -1.63 -9.57
C LYS A 103 -16.12 -2.62 -8.92
N ASN A 104 -15.85 -3.00 -7.67
CA ASN A 104 -16.62 -4.04 -6.98
C ASN A 104 -17.81 -3.51 -6.17
N LYS A 105 -18.10 -2.21 -6.17
CA LYS A 105 -19.28 -1.65 -5.46
C LYS A 105 -20.60 -2.24 -5.97
N THR A 106 -20.64 -2.57 -7.26
CA THR A 106 -21.86 -2.99 -7.96
C THR A 106 -21.85 -4.46 -8.35
N THR A 107 -20.75 -5.19 -8.10
CA THR A 107 -20.63 -6.61 -8.48
C THR A 107 -20.97 -7.54 -7.32
N ALA A 108 -21.66 -8.64 -7.62
CA ALA A 108 -21.93 -9.73 -6.67
C ALA A 108 -20.73 -10.69 -6.51
N ASP A 109 -19.72 -10.62 -7.40
CA ASP A 109 -18.59 -11.54 -7.39
C ASP A 109 -17.52 -11.18 -6.33
N LYS A 110 -17.85 -11.53 -5.09
CA LYS A 110 -16.97 -11.35 -3.93
C LYS A 110 -15.71 -12.21 -4.00
N GLN A 111 -15.72 -13.33 -4.74
CA GLN A 111 -14.59 -14.24 -4.82
C GLN A 111 -13.49 -13.67 -5.72
N ALA A 112 -13.87 -13.19 -6.92
CA ALA A 112 -12.94 -12.51 -7.82
C ALA A 112 -12.36 -11.25 -7.16
N ALA A 113 -13.19 -10.47 -6.47
CA ALA A 113 -12.76 -9.31 -5.70
C ALA A 113 -11.69 -9.66 -4.65
N LYS A 114 -11.88 -10.77 -3.92
CA LYS A 114 -10.93 -11.24 -2.91
C LYS A 114 -9.61 -11.69 -3.55
N ALA A 115 -9.66 -12.40 -4.68
CA ALA A 115 -8.47 -12.85 -5.40
C ALA A 115 -7.64 -11.66 -5.92
N GLU A 116 -8.28 -10.66 -6.52
CA GLU A 116 -7.61 -9.44 -6.98
C GLU A 116 -6.99 -8.66 -5.79
N HIS A 117 -7.70 -8.57 -4.66
CA HIS A 117 -7.16 -7.92 -3.47
C HIS A 117 -5.95 -8.66 -2.90
N GLN A 118 -5.99 -10.00 -2.88
CA GLN A 118 -4.88 -10.83 -2.45
C GLN A 118 -3.66 -10.62 -3.36
N LYS A 119 -3.85 -10.52 -4.68
CA LYS A 119 -2.78 -10.23 -5.63
C LYS A 119 -2.13 -8.87 -5.37
N ILE A 120 -2.93 -7.83 -5.12
CA ILE A 120 -2.40 -6.50 -4.73
C ILE A 120 -1.54 -6.59 -3.47
N LYS A 121 -2.01 -7.33 -2.46
CA LYS A 121 -1.26 -7.53 -1.21
C LYS A 121 0.04 -8.31 -1.43
N THR A 122 0.01 -9.41 -2.18
CA THR A 122 1.20 -10.21 -2.48
C THR A 122 2.25 -9.39 -3.23
N ASN A 123 1.83 -8.61 -4.23
CA ASN A 123 2.74 -7.76 -4.99
C ASN A 123 3.38 -6.67 -4.12
N PHE A 124 2.62 -6.07 -3.21
CA PHE A 124 3.16 -5.12 -2.23
C PHE A 124 4.15 -5.80 -1.29
N ASP A 125 3.79 -6.97 -0.76
CA ASP A 125 4.66 -7.73 0.13
C ASP A 125 5.99 -8.07 -0.56
N ALA A 126 5.96 -8.50 -1.82
CA ALA A 126 7.15 -8.80 -2.63
C ALA A 126 8.03 -7.57 -2.85
N GLY A 127 7.46 -6.46 -3.33
CA GLY A 127 8.21 -5.22 -3.54
C GLY A 127 8.81 -4.65 -2.26
N LEU A 128 8.19 -4.90 -1.09
CA LEU A 128 8.78 -4.52 0.19
C LEU A 128 10.04 -5.34 0.49
N LYS A 129 10.07 -6.65 0.17
CA LYS A 129 11.25 -7.49 0.40
C LYS A 129 12.46 -6.98 -0.37
N ASP A 130 12.26 -6.49 -1.59
CA ASP A 130 13.33 -5.95 -2.44
C ASP A 130 13.93 -4.64 -1.90
N VAL A 131 13.25 -3.97 -0.97
CA VAL A 131 13.66 -2.66 -0.41
C VAL A 131 14.21 -2.79 1.01
N LEU A 132 13.70 -3.73 1.79
CA LEU A 132 14.06 -3.91 3.20
C LEU A 132 15.36 -4.68 3.36
N THR A 133 16.05 -4.45 4.47
CA THR A 133 17.13 -5.34 4.92
C THR A 133 16.55 -6.59 5.58
N ASP A 134 17.38 -7.64 5.74
CA ASP A 134 16.95 -8.91 6.36
C ASP A 134 16.33 -8.72 7.75
N ASP A 135 16.90 -7.85 8.57
CA ASP A 135 16.39 -7.60 9.92
C ASP A 135 15.07 -6.82 9.90
N GLN A 136 14.95 -5.84 9.00
CA GLN A 136 13.68 -5.13 8.78
C GLN A 136 12.59 -6.08 8.24
N GLU A 137 12.96 -7.04 7.38
CA GLU A 137 12.03 -8.05 6.88
C GLU A 137 11.50 -8.94 8.02
N LYS A 138 12.37 -9.38 8.95
CA LYS A 138 11.94 -10.15 10.12
C LYS A 138 10.95 -9.37 10.97
N THR A 139 11.22 -8.10 11.25
CA THR A 139 10.28 -7.23 11.99
C THR A 139 8.97 -7.07 11.22
N TRP A 140 9.03 -6.90 9.89
CA TRP A 140 7.82 -6.82 9.07
C TRP A 140 6.99 -8.11 9.12
N ALA A 141 7.63 -9.28 9.04
CA ALA A 141 6.96 -10.57 9.15
C ALA A 141 6.25 -10.73 10.50
N GLN A 142 6.91 -10.34 11.61
CA GLN A 142 6.31 -10.33 12.95
C GLN A 142 5.10 -9.39 13.03
N LEU A 143 5.23 -8.16 12.54
CA LEU A 143 4.11 -7.21 12.51
C LEU A 143 2.89 -7.76 11.75
N LYS A 144 3.12 -8.48 10.64
CA LYS A 144 2.04 -9.15 9.90
C LYS A 144 1.40 -10.29 10.70
N ALA A 145 2.21 -11.11 11.37
CA ALA A 145 1.72 -12.19 12.22
C ALA A 145 0.87 -11.64 13.38
N ASP A 146 1.36 -10.63 14.09
CA ASP A 146 0.63 -9.96 15.17
C ASP A 146 -0.67 -9.34 14.69
N ALA A 147 -0.65 -8.68 13.54
CA ALA A 147 -1.85 -8.11 12.93
C ALA A 147 -2.87 -9.20 12.60
N LYS A 148 -2.42 -10.41 12.21
CA LYS A 148 -3.31 -11.56 11.99
C LYS A 148 -3.90 -12.06 13.31
N ILE A 149 -3.09 -12.29 14.32
CA ILE A 149 -3.54 -12.75 15.65
C ILE A 149 -4.58 -11.78 16.22
N LYS A 150 -4.29 -10.47 16.19
CA LYS A 150 -5.22 -9.43 16.66
C LYS A 150 -6.53 -9.41 15.88
N ARG A 151 -6.50 -9.68 14.58
CA ARG A 151 -7.71 -9.77 13.76
C ARG A 151 -8.54 -10.99 14.15
N ASP A 152 -7.90 -12.14 14.27
CA ASP A 152 -8.56 -13.41 14.59
C ASP A 152 -9.19 -13.34 16.00
N ALA A 153 -8.49 -12.76 16.97
CA ALA A 153 -9.02 -12.52 18.32
C ALA A 153 -10.27 -11.62 18.31
N ARG A 154 -10.26 -10.52 17.53
CA ARG A 154 -11.45 -9.65 17.40
C ARG A 154 -12.64 -10.36 16.77
N HIS A 155 -12.40 -11.25 15.80
CA HIS A 155 -13.47 -12.04 15.19
C HIS A 155 -14.11 -13.01 16.20
N GLN A 156 -13.30 -13.65 17.06
CA GLN A 156 -13.80 -14.54 18.10
C GLN A 156 -14.62 -13.80 19.16
N GLN A 157 -14.16 -12.63 19.62
CA GLN A 157 -14.90 -11.80 20.58
C GLN A 157 -16.24 -11.32 20.02
N LYS A 158 -16.30 -10.94 18.73
CA LYS A 158 -17.56 -10.49 18.10
C LYS A 158 -18.56 -11.63 17.92
N GLY A 159 -18.08 -12.86 17.65
CA GLY A 159 -18.92 -14.04 17.55
C GLY A 159 -19.52 -14.51 18.89
N ASN A 160 -18.83 -14.25 20.01
CA ASN A 160 -19.36 -14.55 21.35
C ASN A 160 -20.39 -13.52 21.83
N LYS A 161 -20.28 -12.26 21.41
CA LYS A 161 -21.21 -11.18 21.81
C LYS A 161 -22.60 -11.28 21.17
N SER A 162 -22.73 -12.02 20.06
CA SER A 162 -24.01 -12.37 19.43
C SER A 162 -24.70 -13.60 20.05
N LYS A 163 -24.15 -14.19 21.12
CA LYS A 163 -24.73 -15.32 21.87
C LYS A 163 -25.09 -14.96 23.33
N GLN A 164 -25.37 -13.68 23.64
CA GLN A 164 -26.07 -13.39 24.90
C GLN A 164 -27.51 -13.89 24.77
N PRO A 165 -28.01 -14.71 25.72
CA PRO A 165 -29.41 -15.10 25.73
C PRO A 165 -30.23 -13.81 25.86
N VAL A 166 -31.22 -13.65 24.98
CA VAL A 166 -32.34 -12.75 25.24
C VAL A 166 -32.95 -13.31 26.52
N ASN A 167 -32.92 -12.57 27.62
CA ASN A 167 -33.65 -12.98 28.81
C ASN A 167 -35.11 -13.13 28.38
N GLU A 168 -35.60 -14.37 28.35
CA GLU A 168 -37.01 -14.66 28.24
C GLU A 168 -37.64 -14.15 29.54
N ASP A 169 -38.41 -13.06 29.44
CA ASP A 169 -39.25 -12.58 30.53
C ASP A 169 -40.23 -13.72 30.90
N PRO A 170 -40.21 -14.25 32.15
CA PRO A 170 -41.09 -15.36 32.53
C PRO A 170 -42.54 -14.95 32.83
N ASP A 171 -42.94 -13.71 32.57
CA ASP A 171 -44.26 -13.18 32.94
C ASP A 171 -45.16 -12.90 31.73
N ASN A 172 -45.53 -13.95 30.98
CA ASN A 172 -46.80 -13.90 30.25
C ASN A 172 -47.74 -15.00 30.76
N LEU A 173 -48.68 -14.52 31.57
CA LEU A 173 -49.83 -15.22 32.11
C LEU A 173 -50.72 -15.76 30.98
N ASP A 174 -50.79 -17.08 30.84
CA ASP A 174 -51.94 -17.73 30.22
C ASP A 174 -52.98 -17.99 31.32
N ILE A 175 -53.90 -17.03 31.44
CA ILE A 175 -55.25 -17.23 31.99
C ILE A 175 -56.11 -17.69 30.82
N ASP A 176 -56.59 -18.93 30.86
CA ASP A 176 -57.92 -19.35 30.38
C ASP A 176 -58.32 -20.66 31.07
#